data_AF-A0A381YES3-F1
#
_entry.id   AF-A0A381YES3-F1
#
_cell.length_a   1.000
_cell.length_b   1.000
_cell.length_c   1.000
_cell.angle_alpha   90.00
_cell.angle_beta   90.00
_cell.angle_gamma   90.00
#
_symmetry.space_group_name_H-M   'P 1'
#
loop_
_entity.id
_entity.type
_entity.pdbx_description
1 polymer ?
#
loop_
_entity_poly.entity_id
_entity_poly.type
_entity_poly.pdbx_seq_one_letter_code
_entity_poly.pdbx_strand_id
1 'polypeptide(L)'
;MEGIKKKSRLSFSTKFFYGFGSISFGIKNNGFSYFVLFVYSSVFGLPAWMAGLALNLILVADAITDPLVGYYSDRLRSKWGRR
;
A
#
# COMPACT_ATOMS: atom_id res chain seq x y z
N MET A 1 12.85 -35.60 19.93
CA MET A 1 13.61 -34.75 18.99
C MET A 1 12.68 -34.44 17.82
N GLU A 2 11.91 -33.35 17.92
CA GLU A 2 10.96 -32.96 16.87
C GLU A 2 11.71 -32.45 15.64
N GLY A 3 11.44 -33.09 14.51
CA GLY A 3 12.12 -32.83 13.24
C GLY A 3 11.86 -31.41 12.75
N ILE A 4 12.95 -30.69 12.46
CA ILE A 4 12.95 -29.38 11.84
C ILE A 4 12.25 -29.50 10.47
N LYS A 5 11.01 -29.00 10.39
CA LYS A 5 10.21 -28.98 9.16
C LYS A 5 10.92 -28.08 8.14
N LYS A 6 11.52 -28.68 7.12
CA LYS A 6 12.23 -27.97 6.04
C LYS A 6 11.27 -26.99 5.37
N LYS A 7 11.57 -25.69 5.46
CA LYS A 7 10.79 -24.59 4.86
C LYS A 7 10.66 -24.86 3.35
N SER A 8 9.51 -25.35 2.90
CA SER A 8 9.27 -25.61 1.48
C SER A 8 9.39 -24.29 0.72
N ARG A 9 10.23 -24.25 -0.32
CA ARG A 9 10.28 -23.06 -1.19
C ARG A 9 8.90 -22.91 -1.84
N LEU A 10 8.31 -21.72 -1.74
CA LEU A 10 7.04 -21.41 -2.39
C LEU A 10 7.11 -21.74 -3.88
N SER A 11 6.07 -22.40 -4.39
CA SER A 11 5.95 -22.75 -5.80
C SER A 11 6.07 -21.50 -6.68
N PHE A 12 6.72 -21.65 -7.84
CA PHE A 12 6.89 -20.56 -8.80
C PHE A 12 5.54 -19.94 -9.19
N SER A 13 4.52 -20.78 -9.40
CA SER A 13 3.16 -20.32 -9.72
C SER A 13 2.58 -19.44 -8.62
N THR A 14 2.76 -19.79 -7.35
CA THR A 14 2.28 -18.97 -6.22
C THR A 14 2.96 -17.60 -6.21
N LYS A 15 4.26 -17.53 -6.48
CA LYS A 15 4.99 -16.26 -6.57
C LYS A 15 4.52 -15.42 -7.77
N PHE A 16 4.28 -16.08 -8.91
CA PHE A 16 3.82 -15.43 -10.12
C PHE A 16 2.43 -14.82 -9.95
N PHE A 17 1.46 -15.60 -9.47
CA PHE A 17 0.10 -15.10 -9.24
C PHE A 17 0.04 -14.03 -8.15
N TYR A 18 0.85 -14.15 -7.09
CA TYR A 18 0.97 -13.12 -6.07
C TYR A 18 1.56 -11.82 -6.64
N GLY A 19 2.64 -11.93 -7.42
CA GLY A 19 3.23 -10.79 -8.12
C GLY A 19 2.25 -10.15 -9.11
N PHE A 20 1.52 -10.95 -9.88
CA PHE A 20 0.51 -10.46 -10.81
C PHE A 20 -0.59 -9.66 -10.11
N GLY A 21 -1.10 -10.14 -8.96
CA GLY A 21 -2.05 -9.38 -8.14
C GLY A 21 -1.48 -8.05 -7.61
N SER A 22 -0.17 -8.01 -7.31
CA SER A 22 0.48 -6.79 -6.82
C SER A 22 0.63 -5.70 -7.90
N ILE A 23 0.61 -6.06 -9.19
CA ILE A 23 0.69 -5.10 -10.31
C ILE A 23 -0.50 -4.13 -10.26
N SER A 24 -1.71 -4.63 -9.96
CA SER A 24 -2.92 -3.79 -9.83
C SER A 24 -2.79 -2.74 -8.74
N PHE A 25 -2.18 -3.09 -7.60
CA PHE A 25 -1.88 -2.14 -6.53
C PHE A 25 -0.86 -1.09 -6.99
N GLY A 26 0.19 -1.51 -7.69
CA GLY A 26 1.20 -0.60 -8.25
C GLY A 26 0.61 0.40 -9.23
N ILE A 27 -0.25 -0.05 -10.16
CA ILE A 27 -0.92 0.81 -11.14
C ILE A 27 -1.86 1.79 -10.44
N LYS A 28 -2.70 1.32 -9.51
CA LYS A 28 -3.60 2.19 -8.75
C LYS A 28 -2.80 3.28 -8.01
N ASN A 29 -1.77 2.89 -7.27
CA ASN A 29 -1.05 3.81 -6.40
C ASN A 29 -0.22 4.85 -7.18
N ASN A 30 0.52 4.40 -8.19
CA ASN A 30 1.29 5.30 -9.05
C ASN A 30 0.38 6.16 -9.91
N GLY A 31 -0.65 5.55 -10.51
CA GLY A 31 -1.64 6.25 -11.32
C GLY A 31 -2.29 7.38 -10.54
N PHE A 32 -2.72 7.13 -9.30
CA PHE A 32 -3.32 8.17 -8.45
C PHE A 32 -2.33 9.28 -8.12
N SER A 33 -1.09 8.94 -7.75
CA SER A 33 -0.06 9.92 -7.37
C SER A 33 0.28 10.88 -8.52
N TYR A 34 0.48 10.36 -9.74
CA TYR A 34 0.77 11.19 -10.91
C TYR A 34 -0.47 11.94 -11.41
N PHE A 35 -1.64 11.32 -11.36
CA PHE A 35 -2.87 11.93 -11.82
C PHE A 35 -3.27 13.13 -10.97
N VAL A 36 -3.14 13.05 -9.64
CA VAL A 36 -3.37 14.18 -8.73
C VAL A 36 -2.44 15.33 -9.07
N LEU A 37 -1.13 15.08 -9.20
CA LEU A 37 -0.18 16.14 -9.54
C LEU A 37 -0.52 16.81 -10.89
N PHE A 38 -0.84 16.00 -11.91
CA PHE A 38 -1.21 16.48 -13.24
C PHE A 38 -2.50 17.31 -13.23
N VAL A 39 -3.56 16.83 -12.58
CA VAL A 39 -4.85 17.54 -12.53
C VAL A 39 -4.70 18.87 -11.79
N TYR A 40 -4.04 18.87 -10.64
CA TYR A 40 -3.88 20.09 -9.86
C TYR A 40 -2.95 21.09 -10.56
N SER A 41 -1.88 20.65 -11.21
CA SER A 41 -0.96 21.55 -11.92
C SER A 41 -1.49 22.04 -13.28
N SER A 42 -2.06 21.15 -14.09
CA SER A 42 -2.39 21.44 -15.49
C SER A 42 -3.85 21.86 -15.70
N VAL A 43 -4.78 21.30 -14.93
CA VAL A 43 -6.22 21.61 -15.09
C VAL A 43 -6.61 22.77 -14.19
N PHE A 44 -6.18 22.74 -12.93
CA PHE A 44 -6.47 23.81 -11.96
C PHE A 44 -5.43 24.94 -11.97
N GLY A 45 -4.31 24.78 -12.68
CA GLY A 45 -3.27 25.80 -12.80
C GLY A 45 -2.54 26.09 -11.49
N LEU A 46 -2.58 25.17 -10.51
CA LEU A 46 -1.89 25.38 -9.25
C LEU A 46 -0.37 25.28 -9.44
N PRO A 47 0.41 26.08 -8.70
CA PRO A 47 1.84 25.91 -8.64
C PRO A 47 2.22 24.48 -8.20
N ALA A 48 3.16 23.86 -8.92
CA ALA A 48 3.58 22.47 -8.67
C ALA A 48 4.05 22.24 -7.22
N TRP A 49 4.63 23.26 -6.58
CA TRP A 49 5.07 23.18 -5.17
C TRP A 49 3.90 23.00 -4.20
N MET A 50 2.72 23.58 -4.47
CA MET A 50 1.54 23.42 -3.63
C MET A 50 0.95 22.02 -3.74
N ALA A 51 0.89 21.48 -4.97
CA ALA A 51 0.46 20.11 -5.18
C ALA A 51 1.43 19.09 -4.56
N GLY A 52 2.75 19.34 -4.67
CA GLY A 52 3.77 18.56 -3.99
C GLY A 52 3.67 18.62 -2.46
N LEU A 53 3.38 19.80 -1.90
CA LEU A 53 3.16 19.97 -0.47
C LEU A 53 1.92 19.20 -0.01
N ALA A 54 0.82 19.25 -0.76
CA ALA A 54 -0.39 18.47 -0.46
C ALA A 54 -0.11 16.96 -0.45
N LEU A 55 0.61 16.44 -1.45
CA LEU A 55 1.02 15.04 -1.49
C LEU A 55 1.93 14.67 -0.30
N ASN A 56 2.83 15.57 0.10
CA ASN A 56 3.68 15.35 1.26
C ASN A 56 2.88 15.28 2.56
N LEU A 57 1.91 16.17 2.74
CA LEU A 57 1.01 16.16 3.90
C LEU A 57 0.19 14.87 3.98
N ILE A 58 -0.31 14.38 2.85
CA ILE A 58 -1.01 13.08 2.77
C ILE A 58 -0.07 11.95 3.20
N LEU A 59 1.18 11.92 2.70
CA LEU A 59 2.15 10.89 3.06
C LEU A 59 2.50 10.90 4.55
N VAL A 60 2.64 12.08 5.15
CA VAL A 60 2.89 12.22 6.60
C VAL A 60 1.68 11.74 7.41
N ALA A 61 0.46 12.06 6.95
CA ALA A 61 -0.76 11.56 7.58
C ALA A 61 -0.82 10.03 7.52
N ASP A 62 -0.56 9.43 6.35
CA ASP A 62 -0.54 7.98 6.15
C ASP A 62 0.51 7.30 7.04
N ALA A 63 1.70 7.90 7.19
CA ALA A 63 2.73 7.38 8.08
C ALA A 63 2.30 7.26 9.55
N ILE A 64 1.28 8.03 9.96
CA ILE A 64 0.71 7.99 11.32
C ILE A 64 -0.53 7.08 11.36
N THR A 65 -1.43 7.21 10.39
CA THR A 65 -2.68 6.45 10.35
C THR A 65 -2.44 4.97 10.06
N ASP A 66 -1.47 4.60 9.23
CA ASP A 66 -1.17 3.22 8.87
C ASP A 66 -0.79 2.38 10.11
N PRO A 67 0.15 2.80 11.00
CA PRO A 67 0.41 2.10 12.26
C PRO A 67 -0.79 2.05 13.20
N LEU A 68 -1.58 3.14 13.29
CA LEU A 68 -2.76 3.19 14.16
C LEU A 68 -3.83 2.19 13.72
N VAL A 69 -4.13 2.16 12.42
CA VAL A 69 -5.08 1.22 11.82
C VAL A 69 -4.53 -0.19 11.92
N GLY A 70 -3.24 -0.40 11.68
CA GLY A 70 -2.58 -1.70 11.85
C GLY A 70 -2.72 -2.23 13.29
N TYR A 71 -2.45 -1.38 14.28
CA TYR A 71 -2.59 -1.71 15.69
C TYR A 71 -4.04 -2.00 16.10
N TYR A 72 -5.00 -1.21 15.60
CA TYR A 72 -6.41 -1.44 15.85
C TYR A 72 -6.87 -2.76 15.21
N SER A 73 -6.49 -3.00 13.95
CA SER A 73 -6.77 -4.23 13.21
C SER A 73 -6.23 -5.47 13.93
N ASP A 74 -5.00 -5.38 14.46
CA ASP A 74 -4.41 -6.47 15.24
C ASP A 74 -5.17 -6.76 16.53
N ARG A 75 -5.81 -5.77 17.14
CA ARG A 75 -6.56 -5.94 18.40
C ARG A 75 -7.97 -6.49 18.21
N LEU A 76 -8.53 -6.40 17.00
CA LEU A 76 -9.84 -6.96 16.69
C LEU A 76 -9.75 -8.50 16.65
N ARG A 77 -10.18 -9.15 17.74
CA ARG A 77 -10.44 -10.60 17.76
C ARG A 77 -11.78 -10.88 17.10
N SER A 78 -11.78 -10.98 15.77
CA SER A 78 -12.94 -11.44 14.99
C SER A 78 -12.90 -12.97 14.78
N LYS A 79 -14.07 -13.60 14.65
CA LYS A 79 -14.20 -15.04 14.31
C LYS A 79 -13.63 -15.41 12.93
N TRP A 80 -13.33 -14.44 12.08
CA TRP A 80 -12.87 -14.62 10.70
C TRP A 80 -11.35 -14.50 10.54
N GLY A 81 -10.62 -14.25 11.64
CA GLY A 81 -9.15 -14.22 11.67
C GLY A 81 -8.54 -12.84 11.92
N ARG A 82 -7.25 -12.85 12.28
CA ARG A 82 -6.37 -11.66 12.33
C ARG A 82 -5.54 -11.66 11.05
N ARG A 83 -5.65 -10.56 10.29
CA ARG A 83 -5.28 -10.32 8.88
C ARG A 83 -6.45 -10.53 7.93
#